data_AF-A0AAU7XTZ3-F1
#
_entry.id   AF-A0AAU7XTZ3-F1
#
_cell.length_a   1.000
_cell.length_b   1.000
_cell.length_c   1.000
_cell.angle_alpha   90.00
_cell.angle_beta   90.00
_cell.angle_gamma   90.00
#
_symmetry.space_group_name_H-M   'P 1'
#
loop_
_entity.id
_entity.type
_entity.pdbx_description
1 polymer ?
#
loop_
_entity_poly.entity_id
_entity_poly.type
_entity_poly.pdbx_seq_one_letter_code
_entity_poly.pdbx_strand_id
1 'polypeptide(L)' 'MWGKITSIGMRPYMWYKHHVVAGAREHGLPAAYVRALESIEARTDPDNERHARELVLHGLDDLLVRGA' A
#
# COMPACT_ATOMS: atom_id res chain seq x y z
N MET A 1 -6.86 -26.62 11.72
CA MET A 1 -6.33 -26.56 10.35
C MET A 1 -6.68 -25.17 9.78
N TRP A 2 -5.80 -24.18 9.94
CA TRP A 2 -6.07 -22.78 9.54
C TRP A 2 -5.31 -22.44 8.26
N GLY A 3 -5.77 -22.97 7.13
CA GLY A 3 -5.42 -22.41 5.84
C GLY A 3 -6.25 -21.16 5.64
N LYS A 4 -5.66 -19.97 5.76
CA LYS A 4 -6.35 -18.73 5.37
C LYS A 4 -6.70 -18.85 3.89
N ILE A 5 -7.97 -19.10 3.61
CA ILE A 5 -8.51 -19.08 2.26
C ILE A 5 -8.45 -17.62 1.82
N THR A 6 -7.47 -17.25 1.00
CA THR A 6 -7.54 -16.02 0.21
C THR A 6 -8.65 -16.25 -0.82
N SER A 7 -9.85 -15.76 -0.53
CA SER A 7 -10.94 -15.79 -1.49
C SER A 7 -10.57 -14.91 -2.68
N ILE A 8 -10.69 -15.49 -3.88
CA ILE A 8 -10.54 -14.78 -5.15
C ILE A 8 -11.50 -13.60 -5.16
N GLY A 9 -10.99 -12.40 -5.49
CA GLY A 9 -11.78 -11.15 -5.52
C GLY A 9 -11.69 -10.28 -4.26
N MET A 10 -10.87 -10.62 -3.27
CA MET A 10 -10.57 -9.69 -2.17
C MET A 10 -9.78 -8.47 -2.65
N ARG A 11 -10.36 -7.28 -2.47
CA ARG A 11 -9.66 -6.01 -2.68
C ARG A 11 -8.61 -5.77 -1.59
N PRO A 12 -7.41 -5.28 -1.94
CA PRO A 12 -6.39 -4.92 -0.95
C PRO A 12 -6.89 -3.83 -0.02
N TYR A 13 -6.34 -3.76 1.19
CA TYR A 13 -6.54 -2.61 2.05
C TYR A 13 -5.79 -1.39 1.51
N MET A 14 -6.31 -0.19 1.77
CA MET A 14 -5.70 1.06 1.32
C MET A 14 -4.25 1.20 1.77
N TRP A 15 -3.93 0.85 3.03
CA TRP A 15 -2.55 0.91 3.54
C TRP A 15 -1.62 -0.04 2.79
N TYR A 16 -2.09 -1.24 2.43
CA TYR A 16 -1.27 -2.20 1.70
C TYR A 16 -1.00 -1.75 0.26
N LYS A 17 -2.01 -1.18 -0.42
CA LYS A 17 -1.81 -0.57 -1.73
C LYS A 17 -0.77 0.56 -1.66
N HIS A 18 -0.82 1.38 -0.61
CA HIS A 18 0.16 2.45 -0.40
C HIS A 18 1.59 1.88 -0.33
N HIS A 19 1.82 0.85 0.49
CA HIS A 19 3.12 0.19 0.63
C HIS A 19 3.68 -0.29 -0.71
N VAL A 20 2.84 -0.97 -1.51
CA VAL A 20 3.25 -1.54 -2.80
C VAL A 20 3.59 -0.43 -3.81
N VAL A 21 2.82 0.66 -3.83
CA VAL A 21 3.08 1.80 -4.72
C VAL A 21 4.34 2.55 -4.29
N ALA A 22 4.54 2.80 -3.00
CA ALA A 22 5.72 3.47 -2.47
C ALA A 22 6.99 2.69 -2.79
N GLY A 23 7.04 1.40 -2.43
CA GLY A 23 8.18 0.54 -2.76
C GLY A 23 8.45 0.43 -4.26
N ALA A 24 7.40 0.43 -5.09
CA ALA A 24 7.58 0.41 -6.54
C ALA A 24 8.22 1.70 -7.09
N ARG A 25 7.90 2.85 -6.50
CA ARG A 25 8.52 4.13 -6.86
C ARG A 25 9.98 4.19 -6.37
N GLU A 26 10.24 3.79 -5.13
CA GLU A 26 11.58 3.76 -4.53
C GLU A 26 12.57 2.93 -5.35
N HIS A 27 12.12 1.78 -5.88
CA HIS A 27 12.96 0.88 -6.67
C HIS A 27 12.98 1.22 -8.17
N GLY A 28 12.38 2.34 -8.57
CA GLY A 28 12.42 2.82 -9.96
C GLY A 28 11.71 1.90 -10.96
N LEU A 29 10.64 1.21 -10.56
CA LEU A 29 9.88 0.36 -11.48
C LEU A 29 9.22 1.20 -12.60
N PRO A 30 8.91 0.58 -13.76
CA PRO A 30 8.36 1.29 -14.90
C PRO A 30 7.11 2.10 -14.56
N ALA A 31 7.01 3.34 -15.06
CA ALA A 31 5.88 4.21 -14.78
C ALA A 31 4.52 3.60 -15.17
N ALA A 32 4.47 2.79 -16.23
CA ALA A 32 3.27 2.06 -16.62
C ALA A 32 2.83 1.03 -15.56
N TYR A 33 3.80 0.39 -14.90
CA TYR A 33 3.54 -0.57 -13.82
C TYR A 33 3.03 0.14 -12.56
N VAL A 34 3.65 1.26 -12.17
CA VAL A 34 3.19 2.09 -11.05
C VAL A 34 1.74 2.57 -11.29
N ARG A 35 1.42 3.05 -12.50
CA ARG A 35 0.05 3.44 -12.86
C ARG A 35 -0.94 2.28 -12.80
N ALA A 36 -0.51 1.07 -13.17
CA ALA A 36 -1.36 -0.11 -13.05
C ALA A 36 -1.62 -0.47 -11.58
N LEU A 37 -0.66 -0.30 -10.68
CA LEU A 37 -0.86 -0.48 -9.25
C LEU A 37 -1.81 0.59 -8.67
N GLU A 38 -1.67 1.83 -9.10
CA GLU A 38 -2.52 2.96 -8.70
C GLU A 38 -3.98 2.81 -9.14
N SER A 39 -4.25 2.08 -10.23
CA SER A 39 -5.62 1.87 -10.71
C SER A 39 -6.39 0.77 -9.95
N ILE A 40 -5.70 -0.06 -9.16
CA ILE A 40 -6.34 -1.12 -8.38
C ILE A 40 -7.25 -0.52 -7.30
N GLU A 41 -8.52 -0.91 -7.28
CA GLU A 41 -9.45 -0.48 -6.24
C GLU A 41 -9.07 -1.12 -4.89
N ALA A 42 -8.87 -0.28 -3.87
CA ALA A 42 -8.57 -0.71 -2.51
C ALA A 42 -9.73 -0.35 -1.58
N ARG A 43 -9.89 -1.12 -0.51
CA ARG A 43 -10.93 -0.88 0.50
C ARG A 43 -10.33 -0.34 1.80
N THR A 44 -11.13 0.40 2.55
CA THR A 44 -10.78 0.79 3.92
C THR A 44 -10.58 -0.46 4.77
N ASP A 45 -9.58 -0.41 5.63
CA ASP A 45 -9.39 -1.44 6.64
C ASP A 45 -10.41 -1.25 7.77
N PRO A 46 -11.22 -2.26 8.13
CA PRO A 46 -12.12 -2.15 9.28
C PRO A 46 -11.36 -1.99 10.61
N ASP A 47 -10.08 -2.35 10.66
CA ASP A 47 -9.21 -2.11 11.79
C ASP A 47 -8.49 -0.76 11.62
N ASN A 48 -9.10 0.28 12.22
CA ASN A 48 -8.58 1.65 12.14
C ASN A 48 -7.22 1.81 12.82
N GLU A 49 -6.93 1.07 13.89
CA GLU A 49 -5.65 1.13 14.59
C GLU A 49 -4.52 0.57 13.73
N ARG A 50 -4.77 -0.57 13.06
CA ARG A 50 -3.83 -1.12 12.10
C ARG A 50 -3.65 -0.17 10.92
N HIS A 51 -4.73 0.38 10.37
CA HIS A 51 -4.64 1.34 9.27
C HIS A 51 -3.72 2.52 9.61
N ALA A 52 -3.92 3.13 10.79
CA ALA A 52 -3.10 4.23 11.25
C ALA A 52 -1.63 3.82 11.45
N ARG A 53 -1.38 2.67 12.10
CA ARG A 53 -0.02 2.15 12.33
C ARG A 53 0.74 1.95 11.02
N GLU A 54 0.09 1.35 10.03
CA GLU A 54 0.73 1.07 8.74
C GLU A 54 1.01 2.35 7.96
N LEU A 55 0.09 3.33 7.94
CA LEU A 55 0.33 4.60 7.24
C LEU A 55 1.46 5.44 7.86
N VAL A 56 1.71 5.31 9.17
CA VAL A 56 2.82 6.03 9.84
C VAL A 56 4.18 5.62 9.28
N LEU A 57 4.36 4.39 8.78
CA LEU A 57 5.62 3.93 8.20
C LEU A 57 6.08 4.80 7.02
N HIS A 58 5.14 5.25 6.18
CA HIS A 58 5.45 6.13 5.04
C HIS A 58 5.38 7.63 5.37
N GLY A 59 4.82 7.99 6.53
CA GLY A 59 4.90 9.37 7.02
C GLY A 59 6.35 9.83 7.27
N LEU A 60 7.28 8.90 7.46
CA LEU A 60 8.71 9.18 7.56
C LEU A 60 9.36 9.44 6.19
N ASP A 61 8.93 8.73 5.14
CA ASP A 61 9.48 8.90 3.78
C ASP A 61 9.11 10.26 3.17
N ASP A 62 7.87 10.71 3.39
CA ASP A 62 7.38 12.01 2.89
C ASP A 62 8.13 13.20 3.54
N LEU A 63 8.63 13.03 4.77
CA LEU A 63 9.46 14.02 5.47
C LEU A 63 10.91 14.03 5.00
N LEU A 64 11.45 12.88 4.58
CA LEU A 64 12.80 12.76 4.04
C LEU A 64 12.89 13.29 2.59
N VAL A 65 11.85 13.08 1.77
CA VAL A 65 11.78 13.61 0.40
C VAL A 65 11.57 15.13 0.37
N ARG A 66 10.84 15.69 1.33
CA ARG A 66 10.60 17.16 1.42
C ARG A 66 11.72 17.94 2.09
N GLY A 67 12.73 17.25 2.63
CA GLY A 67 13.89 17.84 3.28
C GLY A 67 15.17 17.89 2.42
N ALA A 68 15.10 17.48 1.15
CA ALA A 68 16.24 17.42 0.21
C ALA A 68 16.09 18.43 -0.94
#